data_AF-A0A6L4ATW0-F1
#
_entry.id   AF-A0A6L4ATW0-F1
#
_cell.length_a   1.000
_cell.length_b   1.000
_cell.length_c   1.000
_cell.angle_alpha   90.00
_cell.angle_beta   90.00
_cell.angle_gamma   90.00
#
_symmetry.space_group_name_H-M   'P 1'
#
loop_
_entity.id
_entity.type
_entity.pdbx_description
1 polymer ?
#
loop_
_entity_poly.entity_id
_entity_poly.type
_entity_poly.pdbx_seq_one_letter_code
_entity_poly.pdbx_strand_id
1 'polypeptide(L)'
;MIPVSRPKNNIFRVENGPKKEVVILLSDMVQYSARTSMMKPEEIRDFMLNYHEKMREIMTTDGEELVDVEPLAGDGALVIFDKRPGEGRTEICTRALNAAIRMAYAINDGRIPATRMGIYLGDIIQAKLGDRELKFGSSFAVANRLEDLCNYFGTNFLMDREVARYQGDETKFLLSIGKVTLQGLQFPLNVYTVYKPGVHGCPVDIDESRLLEFIGIKNMAMELFCGNSPMGILPDFPAVRKKLLKAQKLFVELTGKEDQAIERILEYIRETPSPESDFQQQGMKLSSRKRDSLGIRLFRLSQQLLKAMDREFYHALVVDTDWERFFVLEWKRQGDVVVRVDEAPDGIYYIDSGEAETYDKRGRLIATLGAGDIFGEMAYFSKKGKRNATVIAKTDLVVRKISSDDFKRLPTIEKIFHRIAQGRRTRQRAATPGLQ
;
A
#
# COMPACT_ATOMS: atom_id res chain seq x y z
N MET A 1 1.79 -65.47 -28.99
CA MET A 1 1.04 -64.42 -28.28
C MET A 1 1.38 -64.52 -26.81
N ILE A 2 2.21 -63.59 -26.32
CA ILE A 2 2.59 -63.49 -24.91
C ILE A 2 1.42 -62.81 -24.17
N PRO A 3 0.89 -63.35 -23.07
CA PRO A 3 -0.16 -62.68 -22.33
C PRO A 3 0.43 -61.49 -21.59
N VAL A 4 0.02 -60.29 -22.00
CA VAL A 4 0.36 -59.02 -21.34
C VAL A 4 -0.35 -58.99 -19.99
N SER A 5 0.44 -59.02 -18.93
CA SER A 5 -0.01 -58.78 -17.56
C SER A 5 -0.55 -57.35 -17.43
N ARG A 6 -1.83 -57.22 -17.09
CA ARG A 6 -2.41 -55.92 -16.68
C ARG A 6 -1.77 -55.51 -15.35
N PRO A 7 -1.29 -54.26 -15.18
CA PRO A 7 -0.84 -53.79 -13.88
C PRO A 7 -2.02 -53.81 -12.89
N LYS A 8 -1.79 -54.38 -11.71
CA LYS A 8 -2.73 -54.30 -10.58
C LYS A 8 -2.92 -52.82 -10.24
N ASN A 9 -4.09 -52.27 -10.55
CA ASN A 9 -4.56 -51.00 -10.00
C ASN A 9 -4.69 -51.18 -8.48
N ASN A 10 -3.62 -50.89 -7.74
CA ASN A 10 -3.70 -50.59 -6.32
C ASN A 10 -4.40 -49.23 -6.20
N ILE A 11 -5.73 -49.26 -6.23
CA ILE A 11 -6.55 -48.13 -5.79
C ILE A 11 -6.28 -48.03 -4.28
N PHE A 12 -5.40 -47.11 -3.90
CA PHE A 12 -5.25 -46.74 -2.49
C PHE A 12 -6.65 -46.34 -1.99
N ARG A 13 -7.22 -47.13 -1.07
CA ARG A 13 -8.45 -46.75 -0.38
C ARG A 13 -8.13 -45.53 0.47
N VAL A 14 -8.53 -44.36 -0.01
CA VAL A 14 -8.53 -43.14 0.80
C VAL A 14 -9.72 -43.26 1.73
N GLU A 15 -9.47 -43.51 3.01
CA GLU A 15 -10.50 -43.35 4.04
C GLU A 15 -10.75 -41.85 4.18
N ASN A 16 -11.91 -41.38 3.70
CA ASN A 16 -12.34 -40.00 3.90
C ASN A 16 -12.58 -39.79 5.39
N GLY A 17 -11.71 -39.03 6.05
CA GLY A 17 -11.96 -38.60 7.42
C GLY A 17 -13.11 -37.59 7.50
N PRO A 18 -13.64 -37.35 8.71
CA PRO A 18 -14.75 -36.44 8.91
C PRO A 18 -14.35 -35.01 8.50
N LYS A 19 -15.32 -34.29 7.93
CA LYS A 19 -15.21 -32.84 7.72
C LYS A 19 -15.13 -32.14 9.08
N LYS A 20 -14.11 -31.33 9.30
CA LYS A 20 -13.88 -30.58 10.54
C LYS A 20 -13.83 -29.10 10.27
N GLU A 21 -14.46 -28.32 11.15
CA GLU A 21 -14.35 -26.85 11.15
C GLU A 21 -13.21 -26.45 12.07
N VAL A 22 -12.19 -25.77 11.52
CA VAL A 22 -10.94 -25.42 12.19
C VAL A 22 -10.55 -23.98 11.88
N VAL A 23 -9.67 -23.39 12.70
CA VAL A 23 -8.99 -22.14 12.33
C VAL A 23 -7.61 -22.47 11.77
N ILE A 24 -7.36 -22.02 10.55
CA ILE A 24 -6.11 -22.19 9.83
C ILE A 24 -5.29 -20.92 9.99
N LEU A 25 -4.06 -21.03 10.45
CA LEU A 25 -3.05 -19.98 10.38
C LEU A 25 -1.95 -20.43 9.43
N LEU A 26 -1.81 -19.71 8.32
CA LEU A 26 -0.67 -19.85 7.41
C LEU A 26 0.28 -18.69 7.64
N SER A 27 1.57 -18.99 7.68
CA SER A 27 2.61 -17.99 7.89
C SER A 27 3.70 -18.10 6.82
N ASP A 28 4.35 -16.97 6.54
CA ASP A 28 5.49 -16.88 5.64
C ASP A 28 6.46 -15.78 6.09
N MET A 29 7.78 -16.01 5.94
CA MET A 29 8.77 -15.05 6.41
C MET A 29 8.92 -13.89 5.42
N VAL A 30 9.20 -12.70 5.94
CA VAL A 30 9.51 -11.54 5.11
C VAL A 30 10.96 -11.61 4.65
N GLN A 31 11.14 -11.57 3.32
CA GLN A 31 12.46 -11.51 2.66
C GLN A 31 13.37 -12.71 2.96
N TYR A 32 12.81 -13.91 3.12
CA TYR A 32 13.59 -15.14 3.33
C TYR A 32 14.73 -15.32 2.31
N SER A 33 14.44 -15.22 1.01
CA SER A 33 15.46 -15.41 -0.03
C SER A 33 16.62 -14.42 0.08
N ALA A 34 16.37 -13.19 0.53
CA ALA A 34 17.44 -12.21 0.75
C ALA A 34 18.29 -12.59 1.98
N ARG A 35 17.64 -13.02 3.07
CA ARG A 35 18.31 -13.43 4.31
C ARG A 35 19.18 -14.67 4.12
N THR A 36 18.72 -15.64 3.35
CA THR A 36 19.44 -16.92 3.14
C THR A 36 20.39 -16.90 1.94
N SER A 37 20.38 -15.84 1.12
CA SER A 37 21.18 -15.77 -0.11
C SER A 37 22.69 -15.96 0.07
N MET A 38 23.21 -15.59 1.24
CA MET A 38 24.64 -15.67 1.58
C MET A 38 24.94 -16.78 2.60
N MET A 39 23.93 -17.56 3.00
CA MET A 39 24.08 -18.64 3.98
C MET A 39 24.47 -19.95 3.30
N LYS A 40 25.28 -20.75 3.99
CA LYS A 40 25.55 -22.14 3.60
C LYS A 40 24.33 -23.02 3.92
N PRO A 41 24.18 -24.19 3.27
CA PRO A 41 23.07 -25.10 3.54
C PRO A 41 22.88 -25.48 5.01
N GLU A 42 23.97 -25.67 5.76
CA GLU A 42 23.94 -25.98 7.19
C GLU A 42 23.41 -24.81 8.02
N GLU A 43 23.80 -23.58 7.67
CA GLU A 43 23.32 -22.36 8.33
C GLU A 43 21.82 -22.13 8.05
N ILE A 44 21.37 -22.40 6.82
CA ILE A 44 19.94 -22.35 6.46
C ILE A 44 19.16 -23.37 7.28
N ARG A 45 19.65 -24.62 7.38
CA ARG A 45 19.02 -25.67 8.18
C ARG A 45 18.88 -25.24 9.64
N ASP A 46 19.96 -24.80 10.26
CA ASP A 46 19.98 -24.45 11.69
C ASP A 46 19.09 -23.22 11.96
N PHE A 47 19.11 -22.24 11.04
CA PHE A 47 18.21 -21.08 11.09
C PHE A 47 16.74 -21.49 11.01
N MET A 48 16.37 -22.36 10.07
CA MET A 48 14.99 -22.80 9.87
C MET A 48 14.47 -23.64 11.05
N LEU A 49 15.30 -24.54 11.59
CA LEU A 49 14.96 -25.33 12.77
C LEU A 49 14.68 -24.41 13.98
N ASN A 50 15.61 -23.49 14.27
CA ASN A 50 15.46 -22.53 15.35
C ASN A 50 14.26 -21.57 15.14
N TYR A 51 13.98 -21.17 13.89
CA TYR A 51 12.81 -20.36 13.57
C TYR A 51 11.51 -21.10 13.91
N HIS A 52 11.33 -22.32 13.42
CA HIS A 52 10.11 -23.10 13.67
C HIS A 52 9.96 -23.54 15.13
N GLU A 53 11.06 -23.83 15.82
CA GLU A 53 11.08 -24.13 17.26
C GLU A 53 10.58 -22.92 18.07
N LYS A 54 11.15 -21.74 17.83
CA LYS A 54 10.68 -20.50 18.46
C LYS A 54 9.23 -20.18 18.16
N MET A 55 8.76 -20.40 16.92
CA MET A 55 7.34 -20.17 16.60
C MET A 55 6.45 -21.07 17.45
N ARG A 56 6.80 -22.35 17.59
CA ARG A 56 6.06 -23.32 18.40
C ARG A 56 5.99 -22.89 19.86
N GLU A 57 7.10 -22.43 20.42
CA GLU A 57 7.18 -21.91 21.78
C GLU A 57 6.30 -20.67 21.96
N ILE A 58 6.41 -19.67 21.08
CA ILE A 58 5.67 -18.39 21.17
C ILE A 58 4.16 -18.60 21.00
N MET A 59 3.74 -19.50 20.12
CA MET A 59 2.33 -19.79 19.86
C MET A 59 1.67 -20.63 20.97
N THR A 60 2.46 -21.30 21.81
CA THR A 60 1.96 -22.11 22.92
C THR A 60 1.88 -21.25 24.19
N THR A 61 0.81 -21.42 24.97
CA THR A 61 0.68 -20.77 26.28
C THR A 61 1.18 -21.73 27.37
N ASP A 62 1.75 -21.19 28.45
CA ASP A 62 2.14 -22.01 29.60
C ASP A 62 0.96 -22.87 30.10
N GLY A 63 1.20 -24.18 30.19
CA GLY A 63 0.19 -25.16 30.63
C GLY A 63 -0.73 -25.71 29.53
N GLU A 64 -0.58 -25.31 28.27
CA GLU A 64 -1.28 -25.93 27.13
C GLU A 64 -0.41 -26.96 26.39
N GLU A 65 -1.04 -27.89 25.68
CA GLU A 65 -0.34 -28.73 24.70
C GLU A 65 0.31 -27.87 23.62
N LEU A 66 1.54 -28.22 23.26
CA LEU A 66 2.28 -27.54 22.20
C LEU A 66 1.45 -27.50 20.92
N VAL A 67 1.30 -26.29 20.38
CA VAL A 67 0.63 -26.09 19.10
C VAL A 67 1.43 -26.81 18.02
N ASP A 68 0.78 -27.68 17.24
CA ASP A 68 1.46 -28.35 16.14
C ASP A 68 1.69 -27.35 15.00
N VAL A 69 2.97 -27.07 14.76
CA VAL A 69 3.44 -26.19 13.69
C VAL A 69 4.07 -27.08 12.62
N GLU A 70 3.37 -27.23 11.50
CA GLU A 70 3.80 -28.01 10.35
C GLU A 70 4.61 -27.11 9.39
N PRO A 71 5.91 -27.34 9.20
CA PRO A 71 6.70 -26.61 8.21
C PRO A 71 6.18 -26.91 6.79
N LEU A 72 6.00 -25.87 5.98
CA LEU A 72 5.71 -26.01 4.57
C LEU A 72 7.02 -26.01 3.77
N ALA A 73 6.95 -26.36 2.48
CA ALA A 73 8.12 -26.25 1.62
C ALA A 73 8.57 -24.77 1.51
N GLY A 74 9.78 -24.47 1.98
CA GLY A 74 10.31 -23.11 2.07
C GLY A 74 10.36 -22.61 3.51
N ASP A 75 9.94 -21.37 3.71
CA ASP A 75 9.97 -20.65 4.99
C ASP A 75 8.60 -20.48 5.66
N GLY A 76 7.55 -20.99 5.01
CA GLY A 76 6.20 -20.94 5.53
C GLY A 76 5.91 -22.02 6.56
N ALA A 77 4.88 -21.79 7.38
CA ALA A 77 4.36 -22.78 8.29
C ALA A 77 2.83 -22.79 8.30
N LEU A 78 2.28 -23.99 8.51
CA LEU A 78 0.87 -24.24 8.70
C LEU A 78 0.60 -24.59 10.16
N VAL A 79 -0.40 -23.93 10.73
CA VAL A 79 -0.92 -24.22 12.06
C VAL A 79 -2.42 -24.40 11.98
N ILE A 80 -2.92 -25.47 12.57
CA ILE A 80 -4.35 -25.78 12.61
C ILE A 80 -4.79 -25.81 14.06
N PHE A 81 -5.71 -24.91 14.39
CA PHE A 81 -6.41 -24.92 15.66
C PHE A 81 -7.69 -25.73 15.46
N ASP A 82 -7.78 -26.90 16.11
CA ASP A 82 -8.98 -27.73 16.19
C ASP A 82 -9.74 -27.40 17.50
N LYS A 83 -11.04 -27.72 17.55
CA LYS A 83 -11.88 -27.53 18.74
C LYS A 83 -11.45 -28.49 19.84
N ARG A 84 -11.12 -27.96 21.03
CA ARG A 84 -10.93 -28.79 22.22
C ARG A 84 -12.29 -29.21 22.80
N PRO A 85 -12.36 -30.26 23.65
CA PRO A 85 -13.61 -30.67 24.29
C PRO A 85 -14.27 -29.49 25.02
N GLY A 86 -15.51 -29.15 24.63
CA GLY A 86 -16.27 -28.03 25.20
C GLY A 86 -16.03 -26.65 24.55
N GLU A 87 -15.08 -26.52 23.61
CA GLU A 87 -14.86 -25.27 22.88
C GLU A 87 -15.89 -25.06 21.75
N GLY A 88 -16.37 -23.82 21.65
CA GLY A 88 -17.13 -23.31 20.52
C GLY A 88 -16.24 -22.55 19.52
N ARG A 89 -16.88 -21.75 18.67
CA ARG A 89 -16.18 -20.91 17.68
C ARG A 89 -15.40 -19.75 18.32
N THR A 90 -15.89 -19.24 19.45
CA THR A 90 -15.23 -18.13 20.17
C THR A 90 -13.86 -18.55 20.69
N GLU A 91 -13.78 -19.69 21.36
CA GLU A 91 -12.56 -20.16 22.01
C GLU A 91 -11.47 -20.50 20.98
N ILE A 92 -11.83 -21.21 19.90
CA ILE A 92 -10.89 -21.58 18.84
C ILE A 92 -10.39 -20.34 18.07
N CYS A 93 -11.26 -19.36 17.75
CA CYS A 93 -10.88 -18.13 17.06
C CYS A 93 -10.03 -17.23 17.96
N THR A 94 -10.34 -17.14 19.24
CA THR A 94 -9.57 -16.35 20.22
C THR A 94 -8.18 -16.95 20.41
N ARG A 95 -8.07 -18.28 20.53
CA ARG A 95 -6.78 -18.98 20.66
C ARG A 95 -5.88 -18.76 19.44
N ALA A 96 -6.44 -18.87 18.24
CA ALA A 96 -5.70 -18.61 17.00
C ALA A 96 -5.25 -17.14 16.88
N LEU A 97 -6.12 -16.19 17.19
CA LEU A 97 -5.76 -14.77 17.16
C LEU A 97 -4.69 -14.43 18.21
N ASN A 98 -4.81 -14.96 19.43
CA ASN A 98 -3.82 -14.74 20.49
C ASN A 98 -2.45 -15.34 20.14
N ALA A 99 -2.40 -16.46 19.41
CA ALA A 99 -1.14 -16.97 18.86
C ALA A 99 -0.52 -15.97 17.86
N ALA A 100 -1.31 -15.40 16.95
CA ALA A 100 -0.83 -14.40 16.00
C ALA A 100 -0.39 -13.08 16.68
N ILE A 101 -1.09 -12.64 17.73
CA ILE A 101 -0.71 -11.46 18.52
C ILE A 101 0.63 -11.69 19.23
N ARG A 102 0.83 -12.86 19.86
CA ARG A 102 2.11 -13.21 20.50
C ARG A 102 3.26 -13.25 19.49
N MET A 103 3.01 -13.78 18.31
CA MET A 103 3.96 -13.73 17.19
C MET A 103 4.26 -12.28 16.79
N ALA A 104 3.26 -11.41 16.70
CA ALA A 104 3.47 -9.99 16.40
C ALA A 104 4.33 -9.29 17.46
N TYR A 105 4.12 -9.56 18.75
CA TYR A 105 5.00 -9.07 19.81
C TYR A 105 6.42 -9.61 19.67
N ALA A 106 6.59 -10.90 19.38
CA ALA A 106 7.91 -11.50 19.19
C ALA A 106 8.66 -10.92 17.98
N ILE A 107 7.94 -10.57 16.91
CA ILE A 107 8.50 -9.83 15.76
C ILE A 107 8.95 -8.44 16.19
N ASN A 108 8.11 -7.71 16.93
CA ASN A 108 8.41 -6.36 17.39
C ASN A 108 9.64 -6.33 18.32
N ASP A 109 9.78 -7.35 19.17
CA ASP A 109 10.92 -7.52 20.07
C ASP A 109 12.18 -8.08 19.39
N GLY A 110 12.10 -8.40 18.09
CA GLY A 110 13.21 -9.01 17.34
C GLY A 110 13.55 -10.45 17.73
N ARG A 111 12.68 -11.14 18.49
CA ARG A 111 12.87 -12.54 18.92
C ARG A 111 12.79 -13.52 17.75
N ILE A 112 11.96 -13.18 16.76
CA ILE A 112 11.83 -13.89 15.48
C ILE A 112 11.91 -12.88 14.31
N PRO A 113 12.31 -13.34 13.10
CA PRO A 113 12.23 -12.52 11.90
C PRO A 113 10.80 -12.02 11.64
N ALA A 114 10.67 -10.95 10.87
CA ALA A 114 9.36 -10.48 10.43
C ALA A 114 8.64 -11.58 9.66
N THR A 115 7.44 -11.92 10.13
CA THR A 115 6.60 -13.00 9.60
C THR A 115 5.20 -12.46 9.36
N ARG A 116 4.61 -12.86 8.24
CA ARG A 116 3.24 -12.53 7.85
C ARG A 116 2.34 -13.73 8.13
N MET A 117 1.08 -13.49 8.52
CA MET A 117 0.16 -14.54 8.92
C MET A 117 -1.26 -14.31 8.39
N GLY A 118 -1.82 -15.30 7.73
CA GLY A 118 -3.22 -15.32 7.29
C GLY A 118 -4.04 -16.27 8.15
N ILE A 119 -5.12 -15.77 8.76
CA ILE A 119 -5.95 -16.52 9.70
C ILE A 119 -7.35 -16.69 9.12
N TYR A 120 -7.83 -17.93 9.02
CA TYR A 120 -9.11 -18.22 8.41
C TYR A 120 -9.88 -19.32 9.14
N LEU A 121 -11.14 -19.07 9.49
CA LEU A 121 -12.04 -20.11 9.98
C LEU A 121 -12.68 -20.83 8.78
N GLY A 122 -12.52 -22.14 8.71
CA GLY A 122 -13.08 -22.91 7.60
C GLY A 122 -13.07 -24.40 7.79
N ASP A 123 -13.63 -25.09 6.81
CA ASP A 123 -13.76 -26.54 6.83
C ASP A 123 -12.59 -27.24 6.13
N ILE A 124 -12.05 -28.27 6.75
CA ILE A 124 -11.04 -29.16 6.18
C ILE A 124 -11.47 -30.62 6.25
N ILE A 125 -10.87 -31.45 5.40
CA ILE A 125 -10.94 -32.91 5.47
C ILE A 125 -9.53 -33.41 5.71
N GLN A 126 -9.38 -34.30 6.68
CA GLN A 126 -8.14 -35.02 6.93
C GLN A 126 -8.31 -36.46 6.41
N ALA A 127 -7.35 -36.97 5.66
CA ALA A 127 -7.37 -38.34 5.17
C ALA A 127 -5.97 -38.96 5.25
N LYS A 128 -5.89 -40.25 5.54
CA LYS A 128 -4.62 -40.97 5.59
C LYS A 128 -4.22 -41.48 4.21
N LEU A 129 -2.98 -41.22 3.83
CA LEU A 129 -2.32 -41.82 2.67
C LEU A 129 -1.06 -42.56 3.16
N GLY A 130 -1.19 -43.87 3.36
CA GLY A 130 -0.18 -44.65 4.09
C GLY A 130 -0.09 -44.18 5.55
N ASP A 131 1.12 -43.90 6.02
CA ASP A 131 1.38 -43.38 7.37
C ASP A 131 1.28 -41.84 7.46
N ARG A 132 1.02 -41.16 6.34
CA ARG A 132 0.93 -39.69 6.31
C ARG A 132 -0.54 -39.26 6.38
N GLU A 133 -0.80 -38.30 7.26
CA GLU A 133 -2.08 -37.59 7.28
C GLU A 133 -2.02 -36.41 6.32
N LEU A 134 -2.91 -36.41 5.33
CA LEU A 134 -3.05 -35.33 4.36
C LEU A 134 -4.26 -34.48 4.71
N LYS A 135 -4.14 -33.17 4.46
CA LYS A 135 -5.15 -32.17 4.80
C LYS A 135 -5.64 -31.50 3.51
N PHE A 136 -6.95 -31.43 3.33
CA PHE A 136 -7.59 -30.94 2.12
C PHE A 136 -8.65 -29.89 2.45
N GLY A 137 -8.71 -28.83 1.65
CA GLY A 137 -9.73 -27.79 1.79
C GLY A 137 -9.39 -26.55 0.98
N SER A 138 -10.40 -25.89 0.41
CA SER A 138 -10.21 -24.57 -0.20
C SER A 138 -9.82 -23.51 0.83
N SER A 139 -10.11 -23.76 2.10
CA SER A 139 -9.78 -22.90 3.25
C SER A 139 -8.28 -22.58 3.36
N PHE A 140 -7.39 -23.51 2.99
CA PHE A 140 -5.95 -23.24 2.94
C PHE A 140 -5.60 -22.17 1.91
N ALA A 141 -6.26 -22.18 0.74
CA ALA A 141 -6.03 -21.17 -0.28
C ALA A 141 -6.49 -19.78 0.19
N VAL A 142 -7.57 -19.70 0.96
CA VAL A 142 -8.05 -18.42 1.53
C VAL A 142 -7.08 -17.90 2.60
N ALA A 143 -6.63 -18.76 3.53
CA ALA A 143 -5.63 -18.39 4.53
C ALA A 143 -4.33 -17.90 3.89
N ASN A 144 -3.84 -18.58 2.84
CA ASN A 144 -2.64 -18.15 2.10
C ASN A 144 -2.82 -16.77 1.47
N ARG A 145 -4.01 -16.48 0.96
CA ARG A 145 -4.32 -15.19 0.38
C ARG A 145 -4.39 -14.06 1.40
N LEU A 146 -4.87 -14.35 2.61
CA LEU A 146 -4.83 -13.39 3.72
C LEU A 146 -3.38 -13.11 4.16
N GLU A 147 -2.52 -14.14 4.18
CA GLU A 147 -1.08 -13.97 4.42
C GLU A 147 -0.46 -13.08 3.33
N ASP A 148 -0.68 -13.40 2.04
CA ASP A 148 -0.17 -12.63 0.89
C ASP A 148 -0.54 -11.13 1.02
N LEU A 149 -1.78 -10.86 1.45
CA LEU A 149 -2.33 -9.50 1.60
C LEU A 149 -1.67 -8.70 2.73
N CYS A 150 -1.04 -9.35 3.71
CA CYS A 150 -0.34 -8.67 4.80
C CYS A 150 0.72 -7.71 4.26
N ASN A 151 1.45 -8.12 3.22
CA ASN A 151 2.47 -7.29 2.58
C ASN A 151 1.86 -6.07 1.86
N TYR A 152 0.68 -6.23 1.26
CA TYR A 152 0.00 -5.14 0.57
C TYR A 152 -0.48 -4.06 1.56
N PHE A 153 -1.07 -4.49 2.68
CA PHE A 153 -1.62 -3.61 3.71
C PHE A 153 -0.62 -3.21 4.81
N GLY A 154 0.59 -3.76 4.81
CA GLY A 154 1.63 -3.44 5.79
C GLY A 154 1.34 -3.96 7.20
N THR A 155 0.69 -5.13 7.31
CA THR A 155 0.33 -5.75 8.60
C THR A 155 1.14 -7.03 8.84
N ASN A 156 1.22 -7.47 10.09
CA ASN A 156 1.80 -8.79 10.43
C ASN A 156 0.81 -9.93 10.22
N PHE A 157 -0.48 -9.66 10.42
CA PHE A 157 -1.51 -10.65 10.21
C PHE A 157 -2.80 -10.03 9.70
N LEU A 158 -3.56 -10.85 8.98
CA LEU A 158 -4.90 -10.55 8.51
C LEU A 158 -5.80 -11.75 8.77
N MET A 159 -7.06 -11.47 9.08
CA MET A 159 -8.07 -12.49 9.33
C MET A 159 -9.36 -12.20 8.57
N ASP A 160 -10.16 -13.22 8.36
CA ASP A 160 -11.49 -13.06 7.79
C ASP A 160 -12.52 -12.59 8.82
N ARG A 161 -13.72 -12.26 8.32
CA ARG A 161 -14.83 -11.75 9.14
C ARG A 161 -15.27 -12.71 10.23
N GLU A 162 -15.28 -14.01 9.98
CA GLU A 162 -15.77 -14.96 10.98
C GLU A 162 -14.80 -15.04 12.16
N VAL A 163 -13.49 -15.13 11.91
CA VAL A 163 -12.49 -15.03 12.98
C VAL A 163 -12.65 -13.71 13.74
N ALA A 164 -12.77 -12.57 13.04
CA ALA A 164 -12.95 -11.27 13.70
C ALA A 164 -14.26 -11.18 14.52
N ARG A 165 -15.35 -11.80 14.07
CA ARG A 165 -16.65 -11.78 14.76
C ARG A 165 -16.60 -12.51 16.11
N TYR A 166 -15.85 -13.60 16.19
CA TYR A 166 -15.82 -14.48 17.35
C TYR A 166 -14.72 -14.11 18.35
N GLN A 167 -14.39 -12.82 18.47
CA GLN A 167 -13.42 -12.32 19.44
C GLN A 167 -14.11 -11.80 20.69
N GLY A 168 -13.51 -12.06 21.85
CA GLY A 168 -13.93 -11.51 23.14
C GLY A 168 -13.29 -10.15 23.41
N ASP A 169 -12.33 -10.13 24.32
CA ASP A 169 -11.64 -8.91 24.79
C ASP A 169 -10.94 -8.12 23.68
N GLU A 170 -10.56 -8.80 22.59
CA GLU A 170 -9.89 -8.18 21.44
C GLU A 170 -10.83 -7.36 20.55
N THR A 171 -12.15 -7.42 20.78
CA THR A 171 -13.15 -6.73 19.95
C THR A 171 -12.90 -5.24 19.84
N LYS A 172 -12.47 -4.57 20.93
CA LYS A 172 -12.20 -3.12 20.91
C LYS A 172 -11.00 -2.74 20.04
N PHE A 173 -10.09 -3.68 19.80
CA PHE A 173 -8.89 -3.48 18.99
C PHE A 173 -9.05 -3.94 17.53
N LEU A 174 -10.20 -4.51 17.18
CA LEU A 174 -10.49 -4.96 15.83
C LEU A 174 -10.55 -3.78 14.87
N LEU A 175 -9.84 -3.94 13.77
CA LEU A 175 -9.74 -2.94 12.73
C LEU A 175 -10.10 -3.58 11.39
N SER A 176 -11.11 -3.01 10.74
CA SER A 176 -11.50 -3.37 9.37
C SER A 176 -10.47 -2.82 8.39
N ILE A 177 -10.00 -3.67 7.50
CA ILE A 177 -9.12 -3.29 6.39
C ILE A 177 -9.93 -2.98 5.13
N GLY A 178 -11.03 -3.71 4.94
CA GLY A 178 -11.95 -3.50 3.82
C GLY A 178 -12.47 -4.81 3.24
N LYS A 179 -13.24 -4.70 2.15
CA LYS A 179 -13.72 -5.82 1.35
C LYS A 179 -12.90 -5.91 0.07
N VAL A 180 -12.30 -7.07 -0.19
CA VAL A 180 -11.43 -7.31 -1.34
C VAL A 180 -11.85 -8.56 -2.11
N THR A 181 -11.82 -8.49 -3.44
CA THR A 181 -11.91 -9.67 -4.31
C THR A 181 -10.53 -9.95 -4.89
N LEU A 182 -10.04 -11.17 -4.69
CA LEU A 182 -8.75 -11.62 -5.20
C LEU A 182 -8.94 -12.53 -6.40
N GLN A 183 -8.04 -12.40 -7.38
CA GLN A 183 -8.04 -13.29 -8.54
C GLN A 183 -7.90 -14.76 -8.10
N GLY A 184 -8.82 -15.61 -8.57
CA GLY A 184 -8.84 -17.04 -8.28
C GLY A 184 -9.62 -17.44 -7.02
N LEU A 185 -10.10 -16.48 -6.23
CA LEU A 185 -11.12 -16.75 -5.21
C LEU A 185 -12.52 -16.56 -5.80
N GLN A 186 -13.45 -17.42 -5.39
CA GLN A 186 -14.83 -17.39 -5.86
C GLN A 186 -15.66 -16.28 -5.21
N PHE A 187 -15.23 -15.80 -4.03
CA PHE A 187 -15.98 -14.87 -3.21
C PHE A 187 -15.07 -13.76 -2.64
N PRO A 188 -15.62 -12.55 -2.45
CA PRO A 188 -14.94 -11.45 -1.78
C PRO A 188 -14.66 -11.78 -0.30
N LEU A 189 -13.54 -11.26 0.21
CA LEU A 189 -13.14 -11.37 1.59
C LEU A 189 -13.36 -10.04 2.30
N ASN A 190 -14.01 -10.07 3.47
CA ASN A 190 -13.96 -8.95 4.39
C ASN A 190 -12.80 -9.20 5.33
N VAL A 191 -11.83 -8.30 5.31
CA VAL A 191 -10.51 -8.49 5.91
C VAL A 191 -10.38 -7.60 7.14
N TYR A 192 -9.86 -8.20 8.21
CA TYR A 192 -9.70 -7.56 9.51
C TYR A 192 -8.30 -7.81 10.07
N THR A 193 -7.93 -7.01 11.04
CA THR A 193 -6.73 -7.20 11.85
C THR A 193 -6.93 -6.59 13.25
N VAL A 194 -5.87 -6.55 14.07
CA VAL A 194 -5.90 -5.98 15.43
C VAL A 194 -4.79 -4.96 15.59
N TYR A 195 -5.14 -3.75 16.03
CA TYR A 195 -4.16 -2.71 16.36
C TYR A 195 -4.05 -2.57 17.88
N LYS A 196 -2.85 -2.88 18.40
CA LYS A 196 -2.50 -2.84 19.84
C LYS A 196 -1.10 -2.27 20.04
N PRO A 197 -0.77 -1.76 21.24
CA PRO A 197 0.61 -1.42 21.59
C PRO A 197 1.54 -2.59 21.29
N GLY A 198 2.61 -2.38 20.52
CA GLY A 198 3.55 -3.45 20.10
C GLY A 198 3.11 -4.34 18.92
N VAL A 199 1.91 -4.15 18.37
CA VAL A 199 1.43 -4.88 17.18
C VAL A 199 1.52 -4.00 15.93
N HIS A 200 1.92 -4.57 14.78
CA HIS A 200 2.12 -3.82 13.52
C HIS A 200 3.16 -2.69 13.63
N GLY A 201 4.07 -2.84 14.59
CA GLY A 201 5.07 -1.83 14.94
C GLY A 201 4.45 -0.55 15.49
N CYS A 202 3.27 -0.61 16.12
CA CYS A 202 2.81 0.45 17.00
C CYS A 202 3.74 0.53 18.23
N PRO A 203 4.13 1.73 18.70
CA PRO A 203 4.91 1.88 19.92
C PRO A 203 4.25 1.15 21.10
N VAL A 204 5.06 0.58 21.99
CA VAL A 204 4.57 -0.16 23.18
C VAL A 204 3.93 0.78 24.20
N ASP A 205 4.36 2.03 24.21
CA ASP A 205 3.90 3.14 25.05
C ASP A 205 2.83 4.02 24.37
N ILE A 206 2.26 3.58 23.25
CA ILE A 206 1.20 4.30 22.53
C ILE A 206 0.00 4.56 23.45
N ASP A 207 -0.58 5.76 23.36
CA ASP A 207 -1.82 6.11 24.06
C ASP A 207 -2.98 5.24 23.55
N GLU A 208 -3.42 4.29 24.38
CA GLU A 208 -4.49 3.36 24.04
C GLU A 208 -5.80 4.08 23.72
N SER A 209 -6.14 5.16 24.43
CA SER A 209 -7.40 5.88 24.20
C SER A 209 -7.41 6.52 22.81
N ARG A 210 -6.30 7.14 22.41
CA ARG A 210 -6.15 7.72 21.07
C ARG A 210 -6.04 6.65 19.99
N LEU A 211 -5.42 5.50 20.29
CA LEU A 211 -5.41 4.35 19.37
C LEU A 211 -6.83 3.83 19.11
N LEU A 212 -7.66 3.72 20.15
CA LEU A 212 -9.07 3.35 20.03
C LEU A 212 -9.87 4.40 19.24
N GLU A 213 -9.58 5.70 19.39
CA GLU A 213 -10.16 6.75 18.54
C GLU A 213 -9.82 6.52 17.07
N PHE A 214 -8.54 6.25 16.76
CA PHE A 214 -8.09 5.92 15.40
C PHE A 214 -8.84 4.71 14.82
N ILE A 215 -8.93 3.63 15.59
CA ILE A 215 -9.65 2.41 15.19
C ILE A 215 -11.12 2.73 14.90
N GLY A 216 -11.78 3.51 15.76
CA GLY A 216 -13.17 3.94 15.57
C GLY A 216 -13.37 4.74 14.27
N ILE A 217 -12.50 5.72 14.00
CA ILE A 217 -12.56 6.51 12.75
C ILE A 217 -12.36 5.63 11.52
N LYS A 218 -11.36 4.73 11.56
CA LYS A 218 -11.06 3.84 10.44
C LYS A 218 -12.18 2.82 10.19
N ASN A 219 -12.76 2.24 11.24
CA ASN A 219 -13.89 1.31 11.11
C ASN A 219 -15.13 2.01 10.53
N MET A 220 -15.45 3.22 10.97
CA MET A 220 -16.52 4.03 10.37
C MET A 220 -16.24 4.35 8.89
N ALA A 221 -14.98 4.62 8.54
CA ALA A 221 -14.60 4.82 7.15
C ALA A 221 -14.79 3.53 6.33
N MET A 222 -14.41 2.36 6.86
CA MET A 222 -14.57 1.10 6.16
C MET A 222 -16.03 0.66 6.02
N GLU A 223 -16.90 1.02 6.95
CA GLU A 223 -18.35 0.81 6.80
C GLU A 223 -18.91 1.60 5.62
N LEU A 224 -18.52 2.87 5.47
CA LEU A 224 -18.86 3.69 4.31
C LEU A 224 -18.13 3.29 3.04
N PHE A 225 -17.00 2.60 3.15
CA PHE A 225 -16.28 2.09 1.99
C PHE A 225 -17.02 0.86 1.45
N CYS A 226 -17.17 -0.17 2.27
CA CYS A 226 -17.77 -1.45 1.89
C CYS A 226 -19.29 -1.37 1.67
N GLY A 227 -19.96 -0.41 2.31
CA GLY A 227 -21.41 -0.39 2.49
C GLY A 227 -21.88 -1.43 3.51
N ASN A 228 -23.07 -1.19 4.07
CA ASN A 228 -23.75 -2.07 5.01
C ASN A 228 -25.23 -2.17 4.63
N SER A 229 -25.56 -3.10 3.72
CA SER A 229 -26.92 -3.24 3.17
C SER A 229 -27.99 -3.47 4.25
N PRO A 230 -27.77 -4.31 5.28
CA PRO A 230 -28.72 -4.46 6.38
C PRO A 230 -29.05 -3.15 7.12
N MET A 231 -28.11 -2.21 7.16
CA MET A 231 -28.31 -0.88 7.79
C MET A 231 -28.65 0.22 6.78
N GLY A 232 -28.87 -0.12 5.50
CA GLY A 232 -29.15 0.85 4.44
C GLY A 232 -27.98 1.77 4.08
N ILE A 233 -26.76 1.43 4.51
CA ILE A 233 -25.57 2.25 4.25
C ILE A 233 -25.01 1.87 2.87
N LEU A 234 -24.93 2.85 1.98
CA LEU A 234 -24.33 2.71 0.65
C LEU A 234 -22.86 3.20 0.67
N PRO A 235 -22.02 2.72 -0.27
CA PRO A 235 -20.66 3.21 -0.40
C PRO A 235 -20.59 4.73 -0.69
N ASP A 236 -19.78 5.46 0.08
CA ASP A 236 -19.58 6.92 -0.05
C ASP A 236 -18.07 7.25 -0.03
N PHE A 237 -17.44 7.21 -1.19
CA PHE A 237 -15.99 7.41 -1.32
C PHE A 237 -15.51 8.81 -0.89
N PRO A 238 -16.23 9.92 -1.19
CA PRO A 238 -15.90 11.22 -0.63
C PRO A 238 -15.87 11.25 0.90
N ALA A 239 -16.88 10.68 1.57
CA ALA A 239 -16.90 10.61 3.03
C ALA A 239 -15.81 9.69 3.60
N VAL A 240 -15.55 8.56 2.93
CA VAL A 240 -14.43 7.65 3.27
C VAL A 240 -13.11 8.41 3.21
N ARG A 241 -12.82 9.11 2.11
CA ARG A 241 -11.58 9.88 1.95
C ARG A 241 -11.39 10.90 3.07
N LYS A 242 -12.44 11.65 3.43
CA LYS A 242 -12.38 12.62 4.53
C LYS A 242 -12.06 11.95 5.87
N LYS A 243 -12.70 10.83 6.19
CA LYS A 243 -12.45 10.08 7.43
C LYS A 243 -11.07 9.43 7.46
N LEU A 244 -10.64 8.84 6.35
CA LEU A 244 -9.33 8.21 6.24
C LEU A 244 -8.18 9.21 6.36
N LEU A 245 -8.30 10.41 5.76
CA LEU A 245 -7.30 11.47 5.97
C LEU A 245 -7.22 11.91 7.44
N LYS A 246 -8.36 11.97 8.14
CA LYS A 246 -8.38 12.25 9.59
C LYS A 246 -7.72 11.12 10.38
N ALA A 247 -8.06 9.87 10.10
CA ALA A 247 -7.45 8.70 10.75
C ALA A 247 -5.94 8.63 10.48
N GLN A 248 -5.50 8.91 9.25
CA GLN A 248 -4.09 8.92 8.87
C GLN A 248 -3.30 9.95 9.69
N LYS A 249 -3.84 11.17 9.79
CA LYS A 249 -3.21 12.23 10.59
C LYS A 249 -3.06 11.81 12.04
N LEU A 250 -4.11 11.26 12.65
CA LEU A 250 -4.08 10.76 14.02
C LEU A 250 -3.06 9.62 14.19
N PHE A 251 -2.99 8.69 13.25
CA PHE A 251 -2.03 7.58 13.30
C PHE A 251 -0.58 8.05 13.19
N VAL A 252 -0.30 9.02 12.32
CA VAL A 252 1.02 9.66 12.20
C VAL A 252 1.39 10.39 13.49
N GLU A 253 0.46 11.11 14.10
CA GLU A 253 0.69 11.76 15.40
C GLU A 253 1.01 10.75 16.51
N LEU A 254 0.42 9.55 16.46
CA LEU A 254 0.62 8.50 17.47
C LEU A 254 1.89 7.67 17.25
N THR A 255 2.29 7.46 16.01
CA THR A 255 3.32 6.46 15.65
C THR A 255 4.52 7.03 14.90
N GLY A 256 4.44 8.28 14.44
CA GLY A 256 5.45 8.92 13.58
C GLY A 256 5.49 8.38 12.14
N LYS A 257 4.61 7.44 11.78
CA LYS A 257 4.58 6.80 10.46
C LYS A 257 3.15 6.71 9.92
N GLU A 258 3.06 6.53 8.60
CA GLU A 258 1.79 6.35 7.90
C GLU A 258 1.23 4.93 8.06
N ASP A 259 -0.10 4.80 8.19
CA ASP A 259 -0.77 3.51 8.10
C ASP A 259 -0.85 3.10 6.62
N GLN A 260 -0.14 2.05 6.25
CA GLN A 260 -0.06 1.60 4.86
C GLN A 260 -1.43 1.13 4.34
N ALA A 261 -2.28 0.55 5.18
CA ALA A 261 -3.59 0.09 4.76
C ALA A 261 -4.50 1.25 4.36
N ILE A 262 -4.49 2.35 5.10
CA ILE A 262 -5.19 3.59 4.73
C ILE A 262 -4.69 4.10 3.39
N GLU A 263 -3.36 4.16 3.19
CA GLU A 263 -2.80 4.66 1.93
C GLU A 263 -3.24 3.81 0.73
N ARG A 264 -3.36 2.48 0.88
CA ARG A 264 -3.87 1.61 -0.19
C ARG A 264 -5.33 1.88 -0.54
N ILE A 265 -6.18 2.12 0.46
CA ILE A 265 -7.59 2.47 0.21
C ILE A 265 -7.70 3.86 -0.42
N LEU A 266 -6.90 4.84 0.03
CA LEU A 266 -6.85 6.17 -0.57
C LEU A 266 -6.33 6.13 -2.02
N GLU A 267 -5.32 5.31 -2.30
CA GLU A 267 -4.83 5.05 -3.66
C GLU A 267 -5.93 4.49 -4.55
N TYR A 268 -6.66 3.47 -4.08
CA TYR A 268 -7.80 2.92 -4.80
C TYR A 268 -8.88 3.97 -5.09
N ILE A 269 -9.27 4.79 -4.11
CA ILE A 269 -10.27 5.85 -4.30
C ILE A 269 -9.76 6.93 -5.28
N ARG A 270 -8.45 7.22 -5.31
CA ARG A 270 -7.88 8.15 -6.31
C ARG A 270 -7.99 7.59 -7.72
N GLU A 271 -7.74 6.28 -7.90
CA GLU A 271 -7.84 5.61 -9.20
C GLU A 271 -9.30 5.35 -9.62
N THR A 272 -10.19 5.15 -8.64
CA THR A 272 -11.60 4.82 -8.83
C THR A 272 -12.46 5.74 -7.94
N PRO A 273 -12.75 6.98 -8.38
CA PRO A 273 -13.35 8.01 -7.53
C PRO A 273 -14.82 7.75 -7.16
N SER A 274 -15.46 6.77 -7.80
CA SER A 274 -16.84 6.33 -7.52
C SER A 274 -16.93 4.81 -7.51
N PRO A 275 -17.75 4.20 -6.63
CA PRO A 275 -17.94 2.75 -6.60
C PRO A 275 -18.52 2.23 -7.91
N GLU A 276 -17.97 1.13 -8.43
CA GLU A 276 -18.56 0.37 -9.54
C GLU A 276 -19.93 -0.21 -9.12
N SER A 277 -20.76 -0.57 -10.11
CA SER A 277 -22.11 -1.12 -9.85
C SER A 277 -22.09 -2.42 -9.03
N ASP A 278 -21.04 -3.23 -9.16
CA ASP A 278 -20.85 -4.47 -8.39
C ASP A 278 -20.00 -4.30 -7.13
N PHE A 279 -19.54 -3.07 -6.82
CA PHE A 279 -18.59 -2.81 -5.74
C PHE A 279 -19.12 -3.21 -4.37
N GLN A 280 -20.41 -3.01 -4.09
CA GLN A 280 -20.98 -3.43 -2.80
C GLN A 280 -20.91 -4.96 -2.61
N GLN A 281 -20.99 -5.72 -3.70
CA GLN A 281 -20.89 -7.17 -3.67
C GLN A 281 -19.42 -7.60 -3.64
N GLN A 282 -18.60 -7.10 -4.56
CA GLN A 282 -17.23 -7.56 -4.82
C GLN A 282 -16.15 -6.84 -3.99
N GLY A 283 -16.42 -5.62 -3.53
CA GLY A 283 -15.41 -4.76 -2.93
C GLY A 283 -14.28 -4.42 -3.91
N MET A 284 -13.11 -4.12 -3.36
CA MET A 284 -11.91 -3.74 -4.10
C MET A 284 -11.30 -4.96 -4.81
N LYS A 285 -11.30 -4.93 -6.14
CA LYS A 285 -10.73 -5.99 -6.97
C LYS A 285 -9.20 -5.85 -7.02
N LEU A 286 -8.50 -6.79 -6.39
CA LEU A 286 -7.04 -6.86 -6.38
C LEU A 286 -6.56 -7.91 -7.39
N SER A 287 -5.85 -7.46 -8.42
CA SER A 287 -5.20 -8.37 -9.36
C SER A 287 -3.95 -8.99 -8.72
N SER A 288 -3.85 -10.32 -8.70
CA SER A 288 -2.72 -11.03 -8.12
C SER A 288 -1.54 -10.98 -9.09
N ARG A 289 -0.83 -9.85 -9.15
CA ARG A 289 0.53 -9.80 -9.69
C ARG A 289 1.29 -8.67 -9.02
N LYS A 290 2.35 -9.06 -8.30
CA LYS A 290 3.56 -8.27 -8.06
C LYS A 290 3.86 -7.46 -9.29
N ARG A 291 3.45 -6.21 -9.25
CA ARG A 291 3.64 -5.30 -10.34
C ARG A 291 3.26 -3.97 -9.69
N ASP A 292 4.26 -3.30 -9.11
CA ASP A 292 4.40 -1.84 -8.99
C ASP A 292 3.15 -1.15 -9.51
N SER A 293 2.32 -0.43 -8.75
CA SER A 293 1.11 0.20 -9.31
C SER A 293 1.42 0.82 -10.69
N LEU A 294 0.48 0.82 -11.65
CA LEU A 294 0.81 1.29 -13.01
C LEU A 294 1.55 2.65 -12.94
N GLY A 295 1.18 3.50 -11.97
CA GLY A 295 1.94 4.68 -11.55
C GLY A 295 3.41 4.41 -11.20
N ILE A 296 3.73 3.53 -10.25
CA ILE A 296 5.12 3.16 -9.90
C ILE A 296 5.87 2.55 -11.10
N ARG A 297 5.24 1.71 -11.94
CA ARG A 297 5.89 1.19 -13.16
C ARG A 297 6.17 2.30 -14.14
N LEU A 298 5.19 3.17 -14.39
CA LEU A 298 5.33 4.28 -15.32
C LEU A 298 6.35 5.29 -14.80
N PHE A 299 6.45 5.48 -13.49
CA PHE A 299 7.47 6.30 -12.86
C PHE A 299 8.87 5.68 -12.98
N ARG A 300 9.03 4.39 -12.68
CA ARG A 300 10.32 3.70 -12.90
C ARG A 300 10.69 3.67 -14.39
N LEU A 301 9.71 3.43 -15.26
CA LEU A 301 9.91 3.47 -16.71
C LEU A 301 10.30 4.87 -17.16
N SER A 302 9.64 5.93 -16.68
CA SER A 302 9.99 7.31 -17.04
C SER A 302 11.39 7.68 -16.55
N GLN A 303 11.79 7.21 -15.36
CA GLN A 303 13.16 7.34 -14.86
C GLN A 303 14.19 6.62 -15.75
N GLN A 304 13.91 5.37 -16.18
CA GLN A 304 14.81 4.63 -17.09
C GLN A 304 14.88 5.25 -18.48
N LEU A 305 13.74 5.73 -19.01
CA LEU A 305 13.68 6.45 -20.28
C LEU A 305 14.46 7.76 -20.18
N LEU A 306 14.29 8.54 -19.12
CA LEU A 306 15.05 9.77 -18.89
C LEU A 306 16.55 9.47 -18.79
N LYS A 307 16.94 8.43 -18.05
CA LYS A 307 18.33 7.97 -17.94
C LYS A 307 18.94 7.57 -19.29
N ALA A 308 18.15 6.96 -20.17
CA ALA A 308 18.57 6.55 -21.50
C ALA A 308 18.64 7.73 -22.48
N MET A 309 17.69 8.68 -22.39
CA MET A 309 17.62 9.84 -23.27
C MET A 309 18.66 10.90 -22.92
N ASP A 310 18.84 11.18 -21.62
CA ASP A 310 19.72 12.25 -21.14
C ASP A 310 20.21 11.95 -19.71
N ARG A 311 21.39 11.35 -19.62
CA ARG A 311 22.00 10.93 -18.34
C ARG A 311 22.31 12.11 -17.41
N GLU A 312 22.63 13.27 -17.99
CA GLU A 312 22.88 14.50 -17.23
C GLU A 312 21.60 14.96 -16.52
N PHE A 313 20.47 14.93 -17.24
CA PHE A 313 19.17 15.33 -16.69
C PHE A 313 18.64 14.32 -15.67
N TYR A 314 18.83 13.03 -15.93
CA TYR A 314 18.48 11.99 -14.95
C TYR A 314 19.23 12.20 -13.63
N HIS A 315 20.54 12.48 -13.70
CA HIS A 315 21.30 12.72 -12.48
C HIS A 315 20.78 13.93 -11.72
N ALA A 316 20.56 15.06 -12.39
CA ALA A 316 20.04 16.27 -11.76
C ALA A 316 18.59 16.15 -11.25
N LEU A 317 17.70 15.40 -11.90
CA LEU A 317 16.29 15.33 -11.51
C LEU A 317 15.96 14.15 -10.57
N VAL A 318 16.82 13.14 -10.49
CA VAL A 318 16.51 11.89 -9.78
C VAL A 318 17.58 11.48 -8.78
N VAL A 319 18.86 11.80 -9.03
CA VAL A 319 19.98 11.34 -8.19
C VAL A 319 20.46 12.43 -7.23
N ASP A 320 20.58 13.66 -7.71
CA ASP A 320 21.08 14.81 -6.95
C ASP A 320 20.05 15.94 -6.98
N THR A 321 19.17 15.94 -5.99
CA THR A 321 18.05 16.90 -5.85
C THR A 321 18.39 18.07 -4.94
N ASP A 322 19.66 18.30 -4.62
CA ASP A 322 20.10 19.40 -3.74
C ASP A 322 19.68 20.78 -4.25
N TRP A 323 19.42 20.90 -5.55
CA TRP A 323 18.95 22.14 -6.16
C TRP A 323 17.54 22.55 -5.68
N GLU A 324 16.73 21.63 -5.18
CA GLU A 324 15.39 21.91 -4.67
C GLU A 324 15.41 22.92 -3.52
N ARG A 325 16.50 22.99 -2.74
CA ARG A 325 16.64 23.95 -1.63
C ARG A 325 16.68 25.42 -2.08
N PHE A 326 17.01 25.68 -3.34
CA PHE A 326 17.01 27.04 -3.90
C PHE A 326 15.60 27.53 -4.27
N PHE A 327 14.59 26.65 -4.19
CA PHE A 327 13.20 27.01 -4.42
C PHE A 327 12.54 27.47 -3.13
N VAL A 328 12.26 28.77 -3.05
CA VAL A 328 11.59 29.41 -1.92
C VAL A 328 10.09 29.45 -2.18
N LEU A 329 9.29 29.04 -1.20
CA LEU A 329 7.84 29.05 -1.31
C LEU A 329 7.29 30.48 -1.11
N GLU A 330 6.46 30.94 -2.04
CA GLU A 330 5.73 32.19 -1.96
C GLU A 330 4.22 31.94 -2.10
N TRP A 331 3.43 32.64 -1.30
CA TRP A 331 1.96 32.65 -1.41
C TRP A 331 1.49 33.98 -2.01
N LYS A 332 0.51 33.90 -2.90
CA LYS A 332 -0.15 35.03 -3.56
C LYS A 332 -1.65 34.83 -3.44
N ARG A 333 -2.38 35.91 -3.15
CA ARG A 333 -3.84 35.88 -3.08
C ARG A 333 -4.43 35.95 -4.47
N GLN A 334 -5.67 35.50 -4.62
CA GLN A 334 -6.44 35.75 -5.84
C GLN A 334 -6.38 37.23 -6.26
N GLY A 335 -6.07 37.47 -7.54
CA GLY A 335 -5.92 38.80 -8.13
C GLY A 335 -4.51 39.38 -8.06
N ASP A 336 -3.60 38.79 -7.28
CA ASP A 336 -2.23 39.27 -7.17
C ASP A 336 -1.47 39.09 -8.49
N VAL A 337 -0.69 40.11 -8.85
CA VAL A 337 0.19 40.06 -10.01
C VAL A 337 1.52 39.46 -9.60
N VAL A 338 1.87 38.32 -10.18
CA VAL A 338 3.10 37.58 -9.82
C VAL A 338 4.30 38.07 -10.62
N VAL A 339 4.12 38.33 -11.92
CA VAL A 339 5.11 38.97 -12.79
C VAL A 339 4.40 39.89 -13.79
N ARG A 340 5.01 41.00 -14.21
CA ARG A 340 4.46 41.87 -15.26
C ARG A 340 5.26 41.78 -16.54
N VAL A 341 4.55 41.93 -17.66
CA VAL A 341 5.18 42.02 -18.98
C VAL A 341 6.19 43.17 -19.04
N ASP A 342 7.27 42.99 -19.82
CA ASP A 342 8.39 43.93 -19.99
C ASP A 342 9.30 44.19 -18.78
N GLU A 343 9.00 43.60 -17.62
CA GLU A 343 9.90 43.65 -16.46
C GLU A 343 11.15 42.79 -16.67
N ALA A 344 12.21 43.16 -15.96
CA ALA A 344 13.40 42.32 -15.84
C ALA A 344 13.06 41.06 -15.03
N PRO A 345 13.60 39.88 -15.40
CA PRO A 345 13.31 38.66 -14.68
C PRO A 345 14.03 38.62 -13.33
N ASP A 346 13.25 38.35 -12.28
CA ASP A 346 13.68 38.21 -10.88
C ASP A 346 13.70 36.74 -10.40
N GLY A 347 13.21 35.81 -11.22
CA GLY A 347 13.20 34.39 -10.94
C GLY A 347 12.37 33.56 -11.93
N ILE A 348 12.33 32.26 -11.66
CA ILE A 348 11.45 31.30 -12.32
C ILE A 348 10.51 30.70 -11.27
N TYR A 349 9.28 30.44 -11.67
CA TYR A 349 8.22 30.01 -10.77
C TYR A 349 7.68 28.66 -11.18
N TYR A 350 7.45 27.80 -10.20
CA TYR A 350 6.72 26.54 -10.32
C TYR A 350 5.44 26.63 -9.47
N ILE A 351 4.29 26.27 -10.03
CA ILE A 351 3.02 26.30 -9.31
C ILE A 351 2.88 25.02 -8.47
N ASP A 352 2.91 25.18 -7.15
CA ASP A 352 2.72 24.09 -6.19
C ASP A 352 1.21 23.81 -6.01
N SER A 353 0.40 24.87 -5.90
CA SER A 353 -1.08 24.78 -5.89
C SER A 353 -1.75 26.09 -6.34
N GLY A 354 -3.00 25.99 -6.81
CA GLY A 354 -3.78 27.13 -7.33
C GLY A 354 -3.72 27.26 -8.85
N GLU A 355 -4.41 28.28 -9.38
CA GLU A 355 -4.45 28.62 -10.80
C GLU A 355 -3.97 30.05 -11.06
N ALA A 356 -3.31 30.26 -12.21
CA ALA A 356 -2.88 31.57 -12.68
C ALA A 356 -3.23 31.79 -14.14
N GLU A 357 -3.42 33.03 -14.54
CA GLU A 357 -3.72 33.42 -15.92
C GLU A 357 -2.59 34.28 -16.48
N THR A 358 -2.27 34.04 -17.75
CA THR A 358 -1.19 34.73 -18.46
C THR A 358 -1.76 35.65 -19.53
N TYR A 359 -1.33 36.91 -19.56
CA TYR A 359 -1.85 37.95 -20.44
C TYR A 359 -0.74 38.57 -21.29
N ASP A 360 -0.99 38.78 -22.59
CA ASP A 360 -0.04 39.45 -23.47
C ASP A 360 0.01 40.97 -23.24
N LYS A 361 0.90 41.66 -23.96
CA LYS A 361 1.01 43.13 -23.90
C LYS A 361 -0.27 43.88 -24.27
N ARG A 362 -1.17 43.24 -25.03
CA ARG A 362 -2.45 43.80 -25.48
C ARG A 362 -3.59 43.44 -24.52
N GLY A 363 -3.29 42.80 -23.39
CA GLY A 363 -4.27 42.36 -22.40
C GLY A 363 -5.06 41.11 -22.81
N ARG A 364 -4.63 40.38 -23.85
CA ARG A 364 -5.30 39.15 -24.29
C ARG A 364 -4.82 37.96 -23.46
N LEU A 365 -5.76 37.15 -22.97
CA LEU A 365 -5.47 35.90 -22.28
C LEU A 365 -4.74 34.93 -23.24
N ILE A 366 -3.55 34.51 -22.85
CA ILE A 366 -2.72 33.56 -23.60
C ILE A 366 -2.99 32.13 -23.15
N ALA A 367 -3.03 31.91 -21.83
CA ALA A 367 -3.21 30.59 -21.22
C ALA A 367 -3.59 30.71 -19.74
N THR A 368 -4.28 29.67 -19.24
CA THR A 368 -4.47 29.40 -17.81
C THR A 368 -3.48 28.31 -17.39
N LEU A 369 -2.75 28.54 -16.31
CA LEU A 369 -1.75 27.66 -15.73
C LEU A 369 -2.28 27.06 -14.42
N GLY A 370 -1.93 25.82 -14.13
CA GLY A 370 -2.32 25.12 -12.91
C GLY A 370 -1.14 24.48 -12.18
N ALA A 371 -1.43 23.71 -11.13
CA ALA A 371 -0.41 22.98 -10.38
C ALA A 371 0.46 22.10 -11.29
N GLY A 372 1.78 22.17 -11.11
CA GLY A 372 2.76 21.49 -11.96
C GLY A 372 3.30 22.35 -13.10
N ASP A 373 2.65 23.47 -13.45
CA ASP A 373 3.13 24.37 -14.49
C ASP A 373 4.29 25.27 -14.00
N ILE A 374 5.22 25.53 -14.92
CA ILE A 374 6.31 26.47 -14.75
C ILE A 374 5.99 27.78 -15.47
N PHE A 375 6.44 28.94 -14.99
CA PHE A 375 6.39 30.18 -15.74
C PHE A 375 7.55 31.13 -15.42
N GLY A 376 7.76 32.10 -16.31
CA GLY A 376 8.82 33.11 -16.19
C GLY A 376 10.16 32.70 -16.81
N GLU A 377 10.34 31.42 -17.14
CA GLU A 377 11.55 30.86 -17.75
C GLU A 377 11.87 31.49 -19.12
N MET A 378 10.84 31.89 -19.87
CA MET A 378 11.00 32.42 -21.23
C MET A 378 11.83 33.69 -21.30
N ALA A 379 11.85 34.49 -20.22
CA ALA A 379 12.55 35.77 -20.18
C ALA A 379 14.07 35.59 -20.30
N TYR A 380 14.63 34.55 -19.65
CA TYR A 380 16.06 34.23 -19.64
C TYR A 380 16.60 33.77 -21.00
N PHE A 381 15.74 33.21 -21.85
CA PHE A 381 16.14 32.64 -23.14
C PHE A 381 15.72 33.51 -24.33
N SER A 382 15.15 34.69 -24.08
CA SER A 382 14.68 35.61 -25.11
C SER A 382 15.75 36.65 -25.44
N LYS A 383 15.84 37.08 -26.71
CA LYS A 383 16.81 38.12 -27.12
C LYS A 383 16.65 39.45 -26.35
N LYS A 384 15.46 39.72 -25.82
CA LYS A 384 15.14 40.97 -25.11
C LYS A 384 15.39 40.89 -23.60
N GLY A 385 15.55 39.69 -23.02
CA GLY A 385 15.78 39.52 -21.58
C GLY A 385 14.65 40.02 -20.68
N LYS A 386 13.41 40.10 -21.18
CA LYS A 386 12.26 40.68 -20.48
C LYS A 386 11.10 39.70 -20.37
N ARG A 387 10.20 39.89 -19.41
CA ARG A 387 8.96 39.12 -19.27
C ARG A 387 8.08 39.32 -20.52
N ASN A 388 7.57 38.22 -21.08
CA ASN A 388 6.77 38.24 -22.31
C ASN A 388 5.26 38.39 -22.06
N ALA A 389 4.80 38.15 -20.84
CA ALA A 389 3.42 38.18 -20.43
C ALA A 389 3.31 38.59 -18.95
N THR A 390 2.15 39.11 -18.57
CA THR A 390 1.76 39.34 -17.18
C THR A 390 1.11 38.08 -16.63
N VAL A 391 1.45 37.65 -15.42
CA VAL A 391 0.83 36.49 -14.77
C VAL A 391 0.09 36.96 -13.53
N ILE A 392 -1.19 36.60 -13.45
CA ILE A 392 -2.09 37.02 -12.37
C ILE A 392 -2.66 35.76 -11.71
N ALA A 393 -2.65 35.72 -10.39
CA ALA A 393 -3.25 34.64 -9.62
C ALA A 393 -4.78 34.64 -9.84
N LYS A 394 -5.32 33.56 -10.39
CA LYS A 394 -6.76 33.40 -10.63
C LYS A 394 -7.48 32.88 -9.38
N THR A 395 -6.76 32.11 -8.56
CA THR A 395 -7.14 31.68 -7.20
C THR A 395 -6.02 32.06 -6.23
N ASP A 396 -6.18 31.77 -4.94
CA ASP A 396 -5.01 31.71 -4.05
C ASP A 396 -3.99 30.73 -4.64
N LEU A 397 -2.74 31.20 -4.73
CA LEU A 397 -1.68 30.60 -5.52
C LEU A 397 -0.45 30.41 -4.65
N VAL A 398 0.05 29.18 -4.60
CA VAL A 398 1.33 28.85 -3.96
C VAL A 398 2.32 28.52 -5.04
N VAL A 399 3.43 29.26 -5.07
CA VAL A 399 4.51 29.06 -6.03
C VAL A 399 5.81 28.77 -5.31
N ARG A 400 6.68 28.00 -5.96
CA ARG A 400 8.07 27.85 -5.60
C ARG A 400 8.91 28.67 -6.56
N LYS A 401 9.61 29.68 -6.04
CA LYS A 401 10.46 30.60 -6.81
C LYS A 401 11.93 30.23 -6.64
N ILE A 402 12.64 30.11 -7.76
CA ILE A 402 14.11 30.16 -7.78
C ILE A 402 14.57 31.53 -8.25
N SER A 403 15.53 32.14 -7.55
CA SER A 403 16.06 33.45 -7.89
C SER A 403 16.86 33.41 -9.21
N SER A 404 16.99 34.56 -9.88
CA SER A 404 17.86 34.69 -11.07
C SER A 404 19.30 34.25 -10.82
N ASP A 405 19.84 34.50 -9.63
CA ASP A 405 21.24 34.23 -9.31
C ASP A 405 21.46 32.76 -8.98
N ASP A 406 20.54 32.13 -8.24
CA ASP A 406 20.61 30.70 -7.95
C ASP A 406 20.36 29.88 -9.22
N PHE A 407 19.45 30.32 -10.08
CA PHE A 407 19.19 29.66 -11.36
C PHE A 407 20.45 29.59 -12.25
N LYS A 408 21.23 30.68 -12.33
CA LYS A 408 22.50 30.71 -13.08
C LYS A 408 23.57 29.78 -12.51
N ARG A 409 23.49 29.42 -11.22
CA ARG A 409 24.42 28.50 -10.56
C ARG A 409 24.10 27.03 -10.84
N LEU A 410 22.99 26.75 -11.53
CA LEU A 410 22.50 25.40 -11.81
C LEU A 410 22.47 25.13 -13.33
N PRO A 411 23.62 24.92 -13.99
CA PRO A 411 23.71 24.84 -15.45
C PRO A 411 22.90 23.70 -16.07
N THR A 412 22.79 22.55 -15.38
CA THR A 412 21.97 21.43 -15.86
C THR A 412 20.48 21.74 -15.75
N ILE A 413 20.05 22.40 -14.68
CA ILE A 413 18.67 22.86 -14.52
C ILE A 413 18.36 23.94 -15.58
N GLU A 414 19.28 24.86 -15.84
CA GLU A 414 19.14 25.85 -16.91
C GLU A 414 18.87 25.20 -18.27
N LYS A 415 19.63 24.16 -18.64
CA LYS A 415 19.41 23.40 -19.89
C LYS A 415 18.02 22.77 -19.95
N ILE A 416 17.51 22.22 -18.84
CA ILE A 416 16.17 21.62 -18.77
C ILE A 416 15.10 22.69 -19.03
N PHE A 417 15.17 23.81 -18.32
CA PHE A 417 14.23 24.92 -18.50
C PHE A 417 14.34 25.55 -19.90
N HIS A 418 15.54 25.55 -20.50
CA HIS A 418 15.72 25.96 -21.89
C HIS A 418 14.95 25.07 -22.87
N ARG A 419 15.00 23.73 -22.69
CA ARG A 419 14.21 22.79 -23.52
C ARG A 419 12.71 23.03 -23.36
N ILE A 420 12.24 23.27 -22.13
CA ILE A 420 10.82 23.62 -21.87
C ILE A 420 10.43 24.90 -22.61
N ALA A 421 11.26 25.94 -22.53
CA ALA A 421 11.03 27.22 -23.20
C ALA A 421 10.98 27.08 -24.74
N GLN A 422 11.86 26.25 -25.32
CA GLN A 422 11.86 25.97 -26.75
C GLN A 422 10.56 25.28 -27.19
N GLY A 423 10.11 24.26 -26.46
CA GLY A 423 8.85 23.56 -26.75
C GLY A 423 7.62 24.49 -26.71
N ARG A 424 7.58 25.41 -25.75
CA ARG A 424 6.52 26.41 -25.62
C ARG A 424 6.51 27.43 -26.77
N ARG A 425 7.69 27.89 -27.21
CA ARG A 425 7.80 28.78 -28.39
C ARG A 425 7.26 28.15 -29.65
N THR A 426 7.53 26.86 -29.86
CA THR A 426 7.04 26.12 -31.04
C THR A 426 5.51 26.02 -31.01
N ARG A 427 4.91 25.71 -29.85
CA ARG A 427 3.44 25.65 -29.70
C ARG A 427 2.78 27.02 -29.87
N GLN A 428 3.36 28.09 -29.32
CA GLN A 428 2.84 29.46 -29.51
C GLN A 428 2.91 29.91 -30.97
N ARG A 429 3.99 29.59 -31.70
CA ARG A 429 4.11 29.88 -33.13
C ARG A 429 3.10 29.08 -33.97
N ALA A 430 2.85 27.82 -33.62
CA ALA A 430 1.85 27.00 -34.29
C ALA A 430 0.41 27.49 -34.03
N ALA A 431 0.15 28.04 -32.83
CA ALA A 431 -1.16 28.60 -32.45
C ALA A 431 -1.41 30.03 -33.02
N THR A 432 -0.41 30.66 -33.63
CA THR A 432 -0.55 31.98 -34.27
C THR A 432 0.16 31.99 -35.63
N PRO A 433 -0.41 31.35 -36.67
CA PRO A 433 0.17 31.37 -38.00
C PRO A 433 -0.08 32.75 -38.64
N GLY A 434 0.94 33.60 -38.66
CA GLY A 434 0.93 34.86 -39.42
C GLY A 434 1.03 36.12 -38.57
N LEU A 435 2.25 36.66 -38.49
CA LEU A 435 2.60 38.08 -38.36
C LEU A 435 4.12 38.14 -38.55
N GLN A 436 4.52 38.09 -39.84
CA GLN A 436 5.81 38.63 -40.27
C GLN A 436 5.73 40.15 -40.27
#